data_AF-A0A0K2RIB6-F1
#
_entry.id   AF-A0A0K2RIB6-F1
#
_cell.length_a   1.000
_cell.length_b   1.000
_cell.length_c   1.000
_cell.angle_alpha   90.00
_cell.angle_beta   90.00
_cell.angle_gamma   90.00
#
_symmetry.space_group_name_H-M   'P 1'
#
loop_
_entity.id
_entity.type
_entity.pdbx_description
1 polymer ?
#
loop_
_entity_poly.entity_id
_entity_poly.type
_entity_poly.pdbx_seq_one_letter_code
_entity_poly.pdbx_strand_id
1 'polypeptide(L)'
;MAYYSTLVAAEPVAVSDATEFLAALEDLLQPHAHATGRWENHVAELVSTHVASSRRLDLLGLAAPLAGHSFASRKELDAAVVDYLDDDARRSALGESDPVKMAIGALHTGRAILKSAVADGGITDESWVGELRGWFESFVEGLASGPPALRAEQLAALARAGVVSFVGPDPRFSVDRSQRVFRAVSAWVHDDAAEARILIEAMSPANRVGVSVSPFLRQLLADGLVRPKVMMTAEGTPVQTSGLDVQPHPYRVVGANGSVTPGMYALGLQLSSTQWGQPSRPKPGHPMVAAIGVANGPSATPTKSPGTCSAFRSKNEHIPPTRMSMLPARSDEWT
;
A
#
# COMPACT_ATOMS: atom_id res chain seq x y z
N MET A 1 11.11 -18.31 4.39
CA MET A 1 11.37 -19.37 3.39
C MET A 1 11.75 -18.82 2.02
N ALA A 2 10.84 -18.16 1.28
CA ALA A 2 11.06 -17.73 -0.12
C ALA A 2 12.41 -17.03 -0.39
N TYR A 3 12.79 -16.04 0.42
CA TYR A 3 14.08 -15.36 0.30
C TYR A 3 15.26 -16.33 0.38
N TYR A 4 15.30 -17.15 1.42
CA TYR A 4 16.46 -17.98 1.74
C TYR A 4 16.61 -19.18 0.80
N SER A 5 15.50 -19.78 0.35
CA SER A 5 15.56 -20.84 -0.67
C SER A 5 16.11 -20.30 -1.99
N THR A 6 15.70 -19.09 -2.39
CA THR A 6 16.21 -18.44 -3.61
C THR A 6 17.66 -17.99 -3.42
N LEU A 7 18.05 -17.52 -2.23
CA LEU A 7 19.42 -17.15 -1.92
C LEU A 7 20.36 -18.37 -2.04
N VAL A 8 19.97 -19.52 -1.51
CA VAL A 8 20.74 -20.77 -1.62
C VAL A 8 20.93 -21.17 -3.09
N ALA A 9 19.91 -20.98 -3.93
CA ALA A 9 19.99 -21.30 -5.36
C ALA A 9 20.86 -20.30 -6.14
N ALA A 10 20.73 -19.00 -5.85
CA ALA A 10 21.41 -17.93 -6.56
C ALA A 10 22.88 -17.74 -6.11
N GLU A 11 23.13 -17.88 -4.81
CA GLU A 11 24.44 -17.65 -4.17
C GLU A 11 24.73 -18.69 -3.08
N PRO A 12 25.05 -19.95 -3.45
CA PRO A 12 25.22 -21.04 -2.48
C PRO A 12 26.28 -20.75 -1.41
N VAL A 13 27.33 -19.98 -1.75
CA VAL A 13 28.44 -19.63 -0.85
C VAL A 13 27.99 -18.69 0.29
N ALA A 14 26.83 -18.03 0.16
CA ALA A 14 26.30 -17.14 1.18
C ALA A 14 25.70 -17.87 2.40
N VAL A 15 25.48 -19.18 2.30
CA VAL A 15 24.79 -19.99 3.32
C VAL A 15 25.59 -21.25 3.61
N SER A 16 26.06 -21.44 4.85
CA SER A 16 26.68 -22.70 5.28
C SER A 16 25.62 -23.76 5.57
N ASP A 17 25.93 -25.02 5.24
CA ASP A 17 25.06 -26.18 5.48
C ASP A 17 23.62 -25.97 4.97
N ALA A 18 23.50 -25.45 3.74
CA ALA A 18 22.25 -24.95 3.18
C ALA A 18 21.06 -25.91 3.30
N THR A 19 21.26 -27.22 3.10
CA THR A 19 20.19 -28.23 3.24
C THR A 19 19.68 -28.32 4.66
N GLU A 20 20.58 -28.36 5.65
CA GLU A 20 20.22 -28.41 7.08
C GLU A 20 19.55 -27.10 7.51
N PHE A 21 20.11 -25.97 7.10
CA PHE A 21 19.55 -24.65 7.35
C PHE A 21 18.11 -24.50 6.83
N LEU A 22 17.85 -24.90 5.58
CA LEU A 22 16.50 -24.79 5.00
C LEU A 22 15.50 -25.72 5.69
N ALA A 23 15.91 -26.94 6.05
CA ALA A 23 15.05 -27.87 6.79
C ALA A 23 14.70 -27.32 8.19
N ALA A 24 15.70 -26.81 8.92
CA ALA A 24 15.49 -26.20 10.24
C ALA A 24 14.63 -24.94 10.15
N LEU A 25 14.83 -24.11 9.12
CA LEU A 25 14.01 -22.93 8.89
C LEU A 25 12.55 -23.28 8.57
N GLU A 26 12.32 -24.34 7.80
CA GLU A 26 10.97 -24.81 7.50
C GLU A 26 10.24 -25.27 8.77
N ASP A 27 10.92 -26.07 9.59
CA ASP A 27 10.39 -26.56 10.86
C ASP A 27 10.02 -25.40 11.79
N LEU A 28 10.90 -24.42 11.95
CA LEU A 28 10.63 -23.23 12.76
C LEU A 28 9.44 -22.38 12.27
N LEU A 29 9.15 -22.38 10.97
CA LEU A 29 8.06 -21.61 10.38
C LEU A 29 6.71 -22.35 10.41
N GLN A 30 6.67 -23.63 10.81
CA GLN A 30 5.40 -24.35 10.97
C GLN A 30 4.62 -23.82 12.19
N PRO A 31 3.28 -23.67 12.09
CA PRO A 31 2.46 -23.19 13.19
C PRO A 31 2.44 -24.22 14.32
N HIS A 32 3.32 -24.03 15.31
CA HIS A 32 3.25 -24.77 16.56
C HIS A 32 2.12 -24.17 17.40
N ALA A 33 1.07 -24.94 17.66
CA ALA A 33 -0.20 -24.53 18.28
C ALA A 33 -0.09 -23.76 19.62
N HIS A 34 1.10 -23.67 20.21
CA HIS A 34 1.37 -22.96 21.47
C HIS A 34 2.71 -22.21 21.50
N ALA A 35 3.31 -21.84 20.36
CA ALA A 35 4.55 -21.05 20.35
C ALA A 35 4.28 -19.57 20.70
N THR A 36 3.91 -19.30 21.94
CA THR A 36 3.65 -17.95 22.48
C THR A 36 4.93 -17.19 22.84
N GLY A 37 6.10 -17.60 22.36
CA GLY A 37 7.30 -16.80 22.55
C GLY A 37 8.51 -17.28 21.75
N ARG A 38 9.14 -16.33 21.05
CA ARG A 38 10.52 -16.37 20.54
C ARG A 38 10.82 -17.16 19.25
N TRP A 39 9.83 -17.53 18.43
CA TRP A 39 10.12 -18.11 17.11
C TRP A 39 11.00 -17.17 16.26
N GLU A 40 10.76 -15.86 16.32
CA GLU A 40 11.56 -14.83 15.65
C GLU A 40 13.02 -14.84 16.11
N ASN A 41 13.27 -15.02 17.41
CA ASN A 41 14.63 -15.11 17.96
C ASN A 41 15.34 -16.38 17.49
N HIS A 42 14.64 -17.51 17.45
CA HIS A 42 15.22 -18.76 16.94
C HIS A 42 15.52 -18.67 15.44
N VAL A 43 14.65 -18.03 14.65
CA VAL A 43 14.92 -17.73 13.24
C VAL A 43 16.12 -16.80 13.10
N ALA A 44 16.22 -15.75 13.92
CA ALA A 44 17.33 -14.82 13.90
C ALA A 44 18.67 -15.50 14.27
N GLU A 45 18.67 -16.37 15.28
CA GLU A 45 19.82 -17.17 15.69
C GLU A 45 20.25 -18.12 14.57
N LEU A 46 19.32 -18.89 14.01
CA LEU A 46 19.57 -19.80 12.89
C LEU A 46 20.16 -19.06 11.68
N VAL A 47 19.55 -17.93 11.28
CA VAL A 47 20.05 -17.07 10.20
C VAL A 47 21.44 -16.52 10.54
N SER A 48 21.70 -16.14 11.79
CA SER A 48 22.99 -15.60 12.19
C SER A 48 24.12 -16.62 12.11
N THR A 49 23.81 -17.89 12.39
CA THR A 49 24.75 -19.02 12.35
C THR A 49 25.09 -19.41 10.91
N HIS A 50 24.08 -19.48 10.03
CA HIS A 50 24.26 -20.06 8.69
C HIS A 50 24.43 -19.02 7.57
N VAL A 51 23.90 -17.80 7.71
CA VAL A 51 23.84 -16.83 6.61
C VAL A 51 24.84 -15.70 6.82
N ALA A 52 25.64 -15.42 5.79
CA ALA A 52 26.56 -14.29 5.75
C ALA A 52 25.84 -12.97 6.10
N SER A 53 26.46 -12.14 6.93
CA SER A 53 25.83 -10.92 7.47
C SER A 53 25.27 -9.98 6.39
N SER A 54 25.95 -9.84 5.25
CA SER A 54 25.54 -9.02 4.11
C SER A 54 24.37 -9.59 3.30
N ARG A 55 23.96 -10.84 3.57
CA ARG A 55 22.87 -11.54 2.89
C ARG A 55 21.69 -11.87 3.80
N ARG A 56 21.71 -11.40 5.05
CA ARG A 56 20.58 -11.55 5.97
C ARG A 56 19.45 -10.63 5.53
N LEU A 57 18.23 -11.16 5.53
CA LEU A 57 17.05 -10.40 5.12
C LEU A 57 16.68 -9.38 6.20
N ASP A 58 16.68 -8.11 5.83
CA ASP A 58 16.11 -7.02 6.63
C ASP A 58 14.91 -6.42 5.90
N LEU A 59 13.71 -6.86 6.26
CA LEU A 59 12.49 -6.37 5.63
C LEU A 59 12.18 -4.92 6.00
N LEU A 60 12.46 -4.51 7.24
CA LEU A 60 12.19 -3.14 7.69
C LEU A 60 13.13 -2.16 7.01
N GLY A 61 14.39 -2.54 6.84
CA GLY A 61 15.38 -1.79 6.04
C GLY A 61 14.95 -1.65 4.58
N LEU A 62 14.36 -2.68 3.97
CA LEU A 62 13.82 -2.58 2.62
C LEU A 62 12.66 -1.58 2.51
N ALA A 63 11.82 -1.48 3.55
CA ALA A 63 10.69 -0.54 3.57
C ALA A 63 11.15 0.91 3.83
N ALA A 64 12.33 1.10 4.42
CA ALA A 64 12.88 2.40 4.78
C ALA A 64 14.37 2.51 4.41
N PRO A 65 14.73 2.49 3.11
CA PRO A 65 16.11 2.38 2.63
C PRO A 65 17.02 3.55 3.03
N LEU A 66 16.44 4.70 3.40
CA LEU A 66 17.17 5.88 3.85
C LEU A 66 17.15 6.05 5.38
N ALA A 67 16.53 5.14 6.13
CA ALA A 67 16.44 5.24 7.58
C ALA A 67 17.83 5.25 8.22
N GLY A 68 18.05 6.17 9.17
CA GLY A 68 19.31 6.30 9.89
C GLY A 68 20.48 6.85 9.08
N HIS A 69 20.26 7.27 7.83
CA HIS A 69 21.29 7.86 6.98
C HIS A 69 21.13 9.38 6.92
N SER A 70 22.26 10.10 7.06
CA SER A 70 22.35 11.55 6.87
C SER A 70 23.25 11.85 5.68
N PHE A 71 22.91 12.88 4.91
CA PHE A 71 23.62 13.27 3.71
C PHE A 71 24.20 14.67 3.88
N ALA A 72 25.44 14.89 3.44
CA ALA A 72 26.10 16.19 3.51
C ALA A 72 25.54 17.18 2.48
N SER A 73 24.85 16.70 1.45
CA SER A 73 24.24 17.55 0.42
C SER A 73 23.10 16.84 -0.31
N ARG A 74 22.24 17.58 -1.03
CA ARG A 74 21.25 16.99 -1.93
C ARG A 74 21.87 16.16 -3.04
N LYS A 75 23.04 16.54 -3.53
CA LYS A 75 23.75 15.79 -4.57
C LYS A 75 24.13 14.39 -4.10
N GLU A 76 24.55 14.25 -2.85
CA GLU A 76 24.87 12.95 -2.25
C GLU A 76 23.61 12.10 -2.05
N LEU A 77 22.52 12.72 -1.59
CA LEU A 77 21.22 12.07 -1.51
C LEU A 77 20.73 11.60 -2.89
N ASP A 78 20.79 12.46 -3.90
CA ASP A 78 20.36 12.14 -5.26
C ASP A 78 21.14 10.94 -5.82
N ALA A 79 22.46 10.89 -5.58
CA ALA A 79 23.28 9.74 -5.95
C ALA A 79 22.85 8.45 -5.21
N ALA A 80 22.63 8.52 -3.90
CA ALA A 80 22.18 7.37 -3.11
C ALA A 80 20.80 6.85 -3.55
N VAL A 81 19.87 7.75 -3.87
CA VAL A 81 18.55 7.38 -4.39
C VAL A 81 18.66 6.77 -5.79
N VAL A 82 19.51 7.32 -6.67
CA VAL A 82 19.78 6.74 -7.99
C VAL A 82 20.33 5.32 -7.87
N ASP A 83 21.34 5.11 -7.03
CA ASP A 83 21.95 3.80 -6.80
C ASP A 83 20.90 2.78 -6.30
N TYR A 84 20.02 3.20 -5.39
CA TYR A 84 18.90 2.39 -4.92
C TYR A 84 17.92 2.03 -6.05
N LEU A 85 17.51 3.00 -6.88
CA LEU A 85 16.58 2.78 -7.98
C LEU A 85 17.17 1.85 -9.06
N ASP A 86 18.46 1.99 -9.37
CA ASP A 86 19.16 1.12 -10.30
C ASP A 86 19.31 -0.30 -9.78
N ASP A 87 19.67 -0.46 -8.50
CA ASP A 87 19.76 -1.79 -7.89
C ASP A 87 18.40 -2.47 -7.89
N ASP A 88 17.32 -1.76 -7.54
CA ASP A 88 15.97 -2.32 -7.57
C ASP A 88 15.53 -2.72 -8.99
N ALA A 89 15.84 -1.91 -10.00
CA ALA A 89 15.56 -2.22 -11.40
C ALA A 89 16.34 -3.46 -11.87
N ARG A 90 17.64 -3.52 -11.56
CA ARG A 90 18.52 -4.66 -11.86
C ARG A 90 17.99 -5.95 -11.21
N ARG A 91 17.60 -5.91 -9.94
CA ARG A 91 16.99 -7.05 -9.24
C ARG A 91 15.65 -7.44 -9.83
N SER A 92 14.83 -6.46 -10.22
CA SER A 92 13.54 -6.70 -10.88
C SER A 92 13.71 -7.47 -12.20
N ALA A 93 14.79 -7.21 -12.95
CA ALA A 93 15.10 -7.93 -14.18
C ALA A 93 15.43 -9.42 -13.95
N LEU A 94 15.90 -9.80 -12.76
CA LEU A 94 16.17 -11.20 -12.40
C LEU A 94 14.90 -11.97 -12.02
N GLY A 95 13.80 -11.27 -11.73
CA GLY A 95 12.51 -11.88 -11.40
C GLY A 95 12.59 -12.88 -10.25
N GLU A 96 12.13 -14.11 -10.49
CA GLU A 96 12.09 -15.18 -9.48
C GLU A 96 13.47 -15.70 -9.05
N SER A 97 14.54 -15.30 -9.78
CA SER A 97 15.91 -15.64 -9.40
C SER A 97 16.52 -14.67 -8.39
N ASP A 98 15.90 -13.50 -8.12
CA ASP A 98 16.38 -12.60 -7.08
C ASP A 98 15.68 -12.88 -5.74
N PRO A 99 16.43 -13.11 -4.64
CA PRO A 99 15.85 -13.47 -3.36
C PRO A 99 15.02 -12.34 -2.74
N VAL A 100 15.38 -11.08 -2.94
CA VAL A 100 14.62 -9.91 -2.44
C VAL A 100 13.28 -9.83 -3.16
N LYS A 101 13.25 -10.01 -4.48
CA LYS A 101 12.00 -10.03 -5.25
C LYS A 101 11.11 -11.21 -4.87
N MET A 102 11.68 -12.37 -4.55
CA MET A 102 10.91 -13.50 -4.01
C MET A 102 10.36 -13.23 -2.60
N ALA A 103 11.08 -12.50 -1.75
CA ALA A 103 10.57 -12.07 -0.44
C ALA A 103 9.38 -11.11 -0.59
N ILE A 104 9.50 -10.11 -1.46
CA ILE A 104 8.43 -9.14 -1.76
C ILE A 104 7.21 -9.86 -2.37
N GLY A 105 7.43 -10.82 -3.27
CA GLY A 105 6.37 -11.66 -3.84
C GLY A 105 5.63 -12.49 -2.78
N ALA A 106 6.36 -13.02 -1.80
CA ALA A 106 5.76 -13.72 -0.66
C ALA A 106 4.92 -12.78 0.23
N LEU A 107 5.41 -11.56 0.50
CA LEU A 107 4.62 -10.53 1.20
C LEU A 107 3.35 -10.16 0.44
N HIS A 108 3.44 -9.98 -0.88
CA HIS A 108 2.29 -9.70 -1.74
C HIS A 108 1.24 -10.83 -1.67
N THR A 109 1.70 -12.09 -1.68
CA THR A 109 0.83 -13.27 -1.55
C THR A 109 0.17 -13.33 -0.17
N GLY A 110 0.94 -13.09 0.89
CA GLY A 110 0.44 -13.02 2.26
C GLY A 110 -0.65 -11.94 2.42
N ARG A 111 -0.49 -10.78 1.77
CA ARG A 111 -1.52 -9.74 1.73
C ARG A 111 -2.83 -10.24 1.12
N ALA A 112 -2.82 -11.05 0.07
CA ALA A 112 -4.04 -11.59 -0.52
C ALA A 112 -4.79 -12.54 0.43
N ILE A 113 -4.05 -13.34 1.20
CA ILE A 113 -4.61 -14.22 2.24
C ILE A 113 -5.23 -13.38 3.35
N LEU A 114 -4.49 -12.41 3.89
CA LEU A 114 -4.97 -11.54 4.97
C LEU A 114 -6.19 -10.72 4.55
N LYS A 115 -6.24 -10.21 3.30
CA LYS A 115 -7.45 -9.56 2.76
C LYS A 115 -8.70 -10.43 2.84
N SER A 116 -8.54 -11.74 2.61
CA SER A 116 -9.66 -12.69 2.67
C SER A 116 -10.10 -12.90 4.12
N ALA A 117 -9.15 -13.14 5.02
CA ALA A 117 -9.43 -13.27 6.46
C ALA A 117 -10.12 -12.02 7.04
N VAL A 118 -9.67 -10.84 6.62
CA VAL A 118 -10.27 -9.55 7.01
C VAL A 118 -11.71 -9.41 6.50
N ALA A 119 -11.95 -9.73 5.23
CA ALA A 119 -13.29 -9.64 4.62
C ALA A 119 -14.29 -10.61 5.27
N ASP A 120 -13.82 -11.75 5.78
CA ASP A 120 -14.61 -12.74 6.49
C ASP A 120 -14.79 -12.44 7.99
N GLY A 121 -14.25 -11.30 8.48
CA GLY A 121 -14.35 -10.89 9.88
C GLY A 121 -13.42 -11.67 10.82
N GLY A 122 -12.34 -12.25 10.30
CA GLY A 122 -11.40 -13.09 11.04
C GLY A 122 -10.38 -12.35 11.90
N ILE A 123 -10.45 -11.01 11.98
CA ILE A 123 -9.59 -10.21 12.86
C ILE A 123 -10.45 -9.33 13.77
N THR A 124 -9.94 -9.02 14.96
CA THR A 124 -10.62 -8.14 15.91
C THR A 124 -10.43 -6.67 15.54
N ASP A 125 -11.26 -5.79 16.12
CA ASP A 125 -11.11 -4.35 15.97
C ASP A 125 -9.75 -3.86 16.48
N GLU A 126 -9.25 -4.44 17.58
CA GLU A 126 -7.94 -4.11 18.14
C GLU A 126 -6.82 -4.49 17.15
N SER A 127 -6.92 -5.66 16.54
CA SER A 127 -5.96 -6.13 15.52
C SER A 127 -6.04 -5.29 14.25
N TRP A 128 -7.24 -4.82 13.88
CA TRP A 128 -7.40 -3.91 12.76
C TRP A 128 -6.70 -2.58 13.01
N VAL A 129 -6.98 -1.94 14.14
CA VAL A 129 -6.48 -0.59 14.45
C VAL A 129 -5.00 -0.62 14.80
N GLY A 130 -4.56 -1.54 15.66
CA GLY A 130 -3.18 -1.62 16.15
C GLY A 130 -2.20 -2.26 15.18
N GLU A 131 -2.56 -3.42 14.62
CA GLU A 131 -1.61 -4.21 13.79
C GLU A 131 -1.75 -3.87 12.31
N LEU A 132 -2.94 -4.10 11.74
CA LEU A 132 -3.17 -3.99 10.30
C LEU A 132 -2.97 -2.55 9.82
N ARG A 133 -3.69 -1.59 10.42
CA ARG A 133 -3.61 -0.17 10.08
C ARG A 133 -2.44 0.55 10.73
N GLY A 134 -2.01 0.10 11.92
CA GLY A 134 -1.01 0.78 12.71
C GLY A 134 0.39 0.72 12.09
N TRP A 135 0.77 -0.43 11.51
CA TRP A 135 2.10 -0.57 10.90
C TRP A 135 2.11 -1.44 9.64
N PHE A 136 1.35 -2.56 9.62
CA PHE A 136 1.49 -3.58 8.58
C PHE A 136 1.08 -3.07 7.19
N GLU A 137 0.00 -2.29 7.08
CA GLU A 137 -0.47 -1.72 5.81
C GLU A 137 0.61 -0.84 5.18
N SER A 138 1.17 0.12 5.92
CA SER A 138 2.21 1.02 5.40
C SER A 138 3.46 0.25 5.00
N PHE A 139 3.87 -0.73 5.81
CA PHE A 139 5.01 -1.60 5.56
C PHE A 139 4.86 -2.43 4.27
N VAL A 140 3.72 -3.10 4.09
CA VAL A 140 3.51 -3.98 2.93
C VAL A 140 3.13 -3.21 1.67
N GLU A 141 2.37 -2.13 1.75
CA GLU A 141 1.95 -1.40 0.55
C GLU A 141 3.13 -0.75 -0.17
N GLY A 142 4.10 -0.20 0.56
CA GLY A 142 5.34 0.34 -0.03
C GLY A 142 6.17 -0.72 -0.77
N LEU A 143 6.32 -1.90 -0.17
CA LEU A 143 7.14 -2.99 -0.73
C LEU A 143 6.43 -3.76 -1.85
N ALA A 144 5.18 -4.16 -1.63
CA ALA A 144 4.45 -5.09 -2.49
C ALA A 144 3.61 -4.42 -3.59
N SER A 145 3.61 -3.08 -3.65
CA SER A 145 2.91 -2.28 -4.66
C SER A 145 3.79 -1.16 -5.21
N GLY A 146 5.11 -1.39 -5.27
CA GLY A 146 6.09 -0.44 -5.81
C GLY A 146 5.90 -0.10 -7.30
N PRO A 147 6.57 0.96 -7.79
CA PRO A 147 6.48 1.37 -9.18
C PRO A 147 7.04 0.27 -10.12
N PRO A 148 6.57 0.20 -11.38
CA PRO A 148 7.19 -0.67 -12.38
C PRO A 148 8.69 -0.34 -12.55
N ALA A 149 9.53 -1.35 -12.79
CA ALA A 149 10.98 -1.17 -12.94
C ALA A 149 11.37 -0.08 -13.95
N LEU A 150 10.66 -0.03 -15.09
CA LEU A 150 10.85 1.03 -16.10
C LEU A 150 10.66 2.45 -15.52
N ARG A 151 9.74 2.64 -14.58
CA ARG A 151 9.52 3.94 -13.93
C ARG A 151 10.64 4.28 -12.94
N ALA A 152 11.22 3.29 -12.27
CA ALA A 152 12.40 3.47 -11.44
C ALA A 152 13.61 3.91 -12.28
N GLU A 153 13.86 3.25 -13.41
CA GLU A 153 14.94 3.60 -14.36
C GLU A 153 14.76 5.02 -14.92
N GLN A 154 13.52 5.40 -15.29
CA GLN A 154 13.21 6.74 -15.79
C GLN A 154 13.45 7.81 -14.72
N LEU A 155 13.04 7.57 -13.48
CA LEU A 155 13.27 8.49 -12.36
C LEU A 155 14.77 8.64 -12.09
N ALA A 156 15.52 7.53 -12.10
CA ALA A 156 16.97 7.56 -11.96
C ALA A 156 17.65 8.34 -13.09
N ALA A 157 17.19 8.19 -14.35
CA ALA A 157 17.71 8.97 -15.48
C ALA A 157 17.45 10.48 -15.34
N LEU A 158 16.24 10.86 -14.90
CA LEU A 158 15.90 12.27 -14.65
C LEU A 158 16.70 12.87 -13.50
N ALA A 159 16.96 12.10 -12.44
CA ALA A 159 17.80 12.52 -11.33
C ALA A 159 19.26 12.72 -11.77
N ARG A 160 19.84 11.78 -12.53
CA ARG A 160 21.18 11.95 -13.11
C ARG A 160 21.30 13.15 -14.03
N ALA A 161 20.24 13.49 -14.77
CA ALA A 161 20.19 14.66 -15.64
C ALA A 161 20.01 15.99 -14.87
N GLY A 162 19.82 15.95 -13.54
CA GLY A 162 19.56 17.13 -12.71
C GLY A 162 18.17 17.74 -12.92
N VAL A 163 17.25 17.01 -13.56
CA VAL A 163 15.86 17.45 -13.76
C VAL A 163 15.01 17.19 -12.52
N VAL A 164 15.32 16.13 -11.78
CA VAL A 164 14.69 15.77 -10.51
C VAL A 164 15.75 15.77 -9.42
N SER A 165 15.43 16.30 -8.25
CA SER A 165 16.22 16.22 -7.03
C SER A 165 15.32 15.87 -5.85
N PHE A 166 15.86 15.21 -4.84
CA PHE A 166 15.11 14.76 -3.68
C PHE A 166 15.35 15.70 -2.48
N VAL A 167 14.30 15.91 -1.68
CA VAL A 167 14.40 16.75 -0.46
C VAL A 167 15.06 16.00 0.70
N GLY A 168 14.89 14.68 0.75
CA GLY A 168 15.37 13.80 1.81
C GLY A 168 14.24 13.21 2.66
N PRO A 169 14.59 12.29 3.57
CA PRO A 169 13.63 11.65 4.48
C PRO A 169 12.90 12.65 5.37
N ASP A 170 11.67 12.32 5.79
CA ASP A 170 10.84 13.14 6.68
C ASP A 170 10.76 14.64 6.31
N PRO A 171 10.43 14.98 5.04
CA PRO A 171 10.43 16.36 4.60
C PRO A 171 9.34 17.16 5.31
N ARG A 172 9.72 18.33 5.83
CA ARG A 172 8.80 19.34 6.37
C ARG A 172 8.56 20.42 5.34
N PHE A 173 7.30 20.66 5.02
CA PHE A 173 6.88 21.69 4.07
C PHE A 173 6.33 22.91 4.81
N SER A 174 6.65 24.10 4.29
CA SER A 174 6.20 25.39 4.82
C SER A 174 5.96 26.38 3.69
N VAL A 175 5.22 27.46 3.97
CA VAL A 175 4.91 28.51 2.99
C VAL A 175 5.53 29.82 3.49
N ASP A 176 6.44 30.39 2.71
CA ASP A 176 6.91 31.76 2.91
C ASP A 176 6.04 32.72 2.09
N ARG A 177 5.14 33.41 2.76
CA ARG A 177 4.23 34.38 2.13
C ARG A 177 4.93 35.66 1.69
N SER A 178 6.04 36.03 2.33
CA SER A 178 6.79 37.24 1.98
C SER A 178 7.51 37.07 0.65
N GLN A 179 8.15 35.91 0.46
CA GLN A 179 8.86 35.54 -0.76
C GLN A 179 7.95 34.87 -1.81
N ARG A 180 6.72 34.51 -1.43
CA ARG A 180 5.74 33.79 -2.26
C ARG A 180 6.30 32.45 -2.78
N VAL A 181 6.95 31.70 -1.90
CA VAL A 181 7.52 30.37 -2.20
C VAL A 181 7.06 29.32 -1.19
N PHE A 182 7.01 28.08 -1.65
CA PHE A 182 6.97 26.89 -0.82
C PHE A 182 8.40 26.49 -0.47
N ARG A 183 8.61 26.07 0.78
CA ARG A 183 9.91 25.66 1.31
C ARG A 183 9.83 24.25 1.87
N ALA A 184 10.75 23.38 1.47
CA ALA A 184 10.84 22.00 1.93
C ALA A 184 12.22 21.73 2.56
N VAL A 185 12.23 21.11 3.74
CA VAL A 185 13.45 20.80 4.50
C VAL A 185 13.39 19.37 5.01
N SER A 186 14.47 18.62 4.83
CA SER A 186 14.72 17.38 5.56
C SER A 186 15.76 17.63 6.64
N ALA A 187 15.55 17.10 7.85
CA ALA A 187 16.55 17.16 8.92
C ALA A 187 17.77 16.25 8.66
N TRP A 188 17.68 15.36 7.69
CA TRP A 188 18.68 14.35 7.35
C TRP A 188 19.60 14.78 6.21
N VAL A 189 19.41 15.98 5.66
CA VAL A 189 20.20 16.51 4.54
C VAL A 189 20.77 17.86 4.95
N HIS A 190 22.10 17.96 5.03
CA HIS A 190 22.82 19.16 5.45
C HIS A 190 22.97 20.17 4.31
N ASP A 191 21.85 20.54 3.69
CA ASP A 191 21.78 21.47 2.58
C ASP A 191 20.71 22.55 2.87
N ASP A 192 20.74 23.62 2.09
CA ASP A 192 19.72 24.67 2.18
C ASP A 192 18.35 24.11 1.82
N ALA A 193 17.30 24.75 2.32
CA ALA A 193 15.94 24.34 1.99
C ALA A 193 15.68 24.39 0.49
N ALA A 194 14.89 23.44 0.00
CA ALA A 194 14.39 23.49 -1.37
C ALA A 194 13.25 24.52 -1.42
N GLU A 195 13.35 25.48 -2.35
CA GLU A 195 12.35 26.53 -2.54
C GLU A 195 11.75 26.46 -3.94
N ALA A 196 10.43 26.59 -4.03
CA ALA A 196 9.70 26.57 -5.30
C ALA A 196 8.47 27.47 -5.27
N ARG A 197 8.12 28.07 -6.41
CA ARG A 197 6.90 28.89 -6.53
C ARG A 197 5.62 28.07 -6.69
N ILE A 198 5.76 26.80 -7.10
CA ILE A 198 4.65 25.91 -7.40
C ILE A 198 4.88 24.63 -6.59
N LEU A 199 3.84 24.22 -5.86
CA LEU A 199 3.77 22.93 -5.19
C LEU A 199 2.68 22.11 -5.88
N ILE A 200 3.04 20.90 -6.33
CA ILE A 200 2.11 19.94 -6.87
C ILE A 200 1.97 18.80 -5.86
N GLU A 201 0.81 18.69 -5.23
CA GLU A 201 0.48 17.54 -4.39
C GLU A 201 -0.03 16.41 -5.29
N ALA A 202 0.81 15.38 -5.49
CA ALA A 202 0.49 14.20 -6.30
C ALA A 202 0.02 13.00 -5.46
N MET A 203 -0.46 13.24 -4.23
CA MET A 203 -0.99 12.20 -3.35
C MET A 203 -2.51 12.08 -3.50
N SER A 204 -3.03 10.85 -3.48
CA SER A 204 -4.47 10.65 -3.32
C SER A 204 -4.85 10.96 -1.87
N PRO A 205 -5.88 11.78 -1.62
CA PRO A 205 -6.34 12.02 -0.25
C PRO A 205 -6.80 10.71 0.39
N ALA A 206 -6.52 10.56 1.68
CA ALA A 206 -6.98 9.41 2.45
C ALA A 206 -8.52 9.35 2.46
N ASN A 207 -9.09 8.16 2.32
CA ASN A 207 -10.54 8.00 2.45
C ASN A 207 -10.96 8.26 3.89
N ARG A 208 -11.79 9.28 4.11
CA ARG A 208 -12.36 9.61 5.42
C ARG A 208 -13.81 10.02 5.23
N VAL A 209 -14.72 9.05 5.36
CA VAL A 209 -16.15 9.29 5.13
C VAL A 209 -16.73 10.37 6.03
N GLY A 210 -16.29 10.44 7.29
CA GLY A 210 -16.79 11.41 8.27
C GLY A 210 -16.45 12.87 7.96
N VAL A 211 -15.45 13.14 7.13
CA VAL A 211 -15.01 14.51 6.77
C VAL A 211 -15.00 14.74 5.26
N SER A 212 -15.78 13.95 4.52
CA SER A 212 -15.84 14.06 3.06
C SER A 212 -16.42 15.41 2.62
N VAL A 213 -15.84 15.99 1.57
CA VAL A 213 -16.34 17.22 0.94
C VAL A 213 -17.45 16.97 -0.09
N SER A 214 -17.76 15.70 -0.38
CA SER A 214 -18.84 15.33 -1.29
C SER A 214 -20.20 15.81 -0.75
N PRO A 215 -20.94 16.67 -1.47
CA PRO A 215 -22.26 17.13 -1.03
C PRO A 215 -23.22 15.96 -0.77
N PHE A 216 -23.16 14.92 -1.61
CA PHE A 216 -24.00 13.74 -1.48
C PHE A 216 -23.71 12.95 -0.21
N LEU A 217 -22.43 12.66 0.09
CA LEU A 217 -22.09 11.89 1.29
C LEU A 217 -22.37 12.70 2.56
N ARG A 218 -22.14 14.02 2.53
CA ARG A 218 -22.49 14.92 3.64
C ARG A 218 -24.00 14.91 3.93
N GLN A 219 -24.83 14.95 2.87
CA GLN A 219 -26.28 14.88 3.04
C GLN A 219 -26.72 13.54 3.65
N LEU A 220 -26.20 12.41 3.15
CA LEU A 220 -26.53 11.10 3.72
C LEU A 220 -26.13 10.96 5.20
N LEU A 221 -24.99 11.52 5.58
CA LEU A 221 -24.54 11.55 6.97
C LEU A 221 -25.42 12.46 7.83
N ALA A 222 -25.77 13.65 7.32
CA ALA A 222 -26.64 14.60 8.01
C ALA A 222 -28.06 14.06 8.22
N ASP A 223 -28.60 13.34 7.24
CA ASP A 223 -29.91 12.69 7.31
C ASP A 223 -29.88 11.40 8.15
N GLY A 224 -28.70 10.97 8.62
CA GLY A 224 -28.53 9.74 9.39
C GLY A 224 -28.76 8.46 8.60
N LEU A 225 -28.79 8.54 7.27
CA LEU A 225 -28.99 7.40 6.36
C LEU A 225 -27.77 6.50 6.27
N VAL A 226 -26.59 7.02 6.60
CA VAL A 226 -25.34 6.26 6.72
C VAL A 226 -24.57 6.70 7.96
N ARG A 227 -23.66 5.85 8.45
CA ARG A 227 -22.68 6.22 9.48
C ARG A 227 -21.28 5.70 9.13
N PRO A 228 -20.19 6.37 9.57
CA PRO A 228 -18.86 5.78 9.58
C PRO A 228 -18.83 4.55 10.49
N LYS A 229 -18.06 3.52 10.16
CA LYS A 229 -17.81 2.41 11.10
C LYS A 229 -16.91 2.91 12.23
N VAL A 230 -17.24 2.54 13.45
CA VAL A 230 -16.43 2.78 14.65
C VAL A 230 -15.83 1.45 15.08
N MET A 231 -14.54 1.45 15.42
CA MET A 231 -13.81 0.31 15.96
C MET A 231 -13.22 0.68 17.31
N MET A 232 -12.95 -0.33 18.15
CA MET A 232 -12.33 -0.13 19.46
C MET A 232 -10.82 -0.38 19.41
N THR A 233 -10.03 0.49 20.03
CA THR A 233 -8.62 0.21 20.30
C THR A 233 -8.47 -0.79 21.45
N ALA A 234 -7.25 -1.30 21.66
CA ALA A 234 -6.92 -2.16 22.79
C ALA A 234 -7.20 -1.49 24.15
N GLU A 235 -7.08 -0.16 24.21
CA GLU A 235 -7.40 0.66 25.40
C GLU A 235 -8.91 0.93 25.55
N GLY A 236 -9.75 0.37 24.69
CA GLY A 236 -11.19 0.61 24.68
C GLY A 236 -11.57 2.01 24.20
N THR A 237 -10.72 2.68 23.42
CA THR A 237 -11.04 3.98 22.84
C THR A 237 -11.76 3.80 21.50
N PRO A 238 -12.92 4.43 21.27
CA PRO A 238 -13.60 4.36 19.97
C PRO A 238 -12.87 5.21 18.92
N VAL A 239 -12.61 4.63 17.75
CA VAL A 239 -11.97 5.28 16.60
C VAL A 239 -12.88 5.19 15.39
N GLN A 240 -13.13 6.33 14.75
CA GLN A 240 -13.82 6.37 13.46
C GLN A 240 -12.89 5.84 12.36
N THR A 241 -13.36 4.84 11.63
CA THR A 241 -12.63 4.26 10.51
C THR A 241 -12.74 5.10 9.24
N SER A 242 -11.97 4.72 8.22
CA SER A 242 -11.96 5.37 6.90
C SER A 242 -13.27 5.21 6.13
N GLY A 243 -14.04 4.13 6.35
CA GLY A 243 -15.19 3.72 5.54
C GLY A 243 -16.55 3.76 6.27
N LEU A 244 -17.61 3.48 5.52
CA LEU A 244 -18.98 3.39 6.03
C LEU A 244 -19.19 2.11 6.84
N ASP A 245 -20.15 2.14 7.76
CA ASP A 245 -20.64 0.94 8.41
C ASP A 245 -21.61 0.20 7.49
N VAL A 246 -21.39 -1.11 7.36
CA VAL A 246 -22.15 -1.98 6.44
C VAL A 246 -22.39 -3.33 7.09
N GLN A 247 -23.54 -3.94 6.76
CA GLN A 247 -23.73 -5.36 7.01
C GLN A 247 -22.72 -6.19 6.20
N PRO A 248 -22.48 -7.47 6.58
CA PRO A 248 -21.78 -8.42 5.72
C PRO A 248 -22.37 -8.45 4.30
N HIS A 249 -21.61 -9.01 3.35
CA HIS A 249 -22.01 -9.09 1.95
C HIS A 249 -23.51 -9.43 1.81
N PRO A 250 -24.33 -8.58 1.13
CA PRO A 250 -23.97 -7.68 0.02
C PRO A 250 -23.64 -6.22 0.39
N TYR A 251 -23.18 -5.91 1.62
CA TYR A 251 -22.68 -4.58 2.01
C TYR A 251 -23.76 -3.48 2.00
N ARG A 252 -24.90 -3.78 2.62
CA ARG A 252 -25.94 -2.78 2.87
C ARG A 252 -25.46 -1.80 3.95
N VAL A 253 -25.59 -0.52 3.67
CA VAL A 253 -25.15 0.54 4.60
C VAL A 253 -26.04 0.61 5.83
N VAL A 254 -25.41 0.93 6.95
CA VAL A 254 -26.07 1.10 8.24
C VAL A 254 -26.19 2.60 8.55
N GLY A 255 -27.38 3.03 8.93
CA GLY A 255 -27.68 4.41 9.35
C GLY A 255 -27.27 4.70 10.79
N ALA A 256 -27.37 5.97 11.19
CA ALA A 256 -26.97 6.43 12.53
C ALA A 256 -27.76 5.71 13.65
N ASN A 257 -29.04 5.42 13.41
CA ASN A 257 -29.92 4.69 14.33
C ASN A 257 -29.80 3.16 14.23
N GLY A 258 -28.86 2.63 13.44
CA GLY A 258 -28.70 1.19 13.19
C GLY A 258 -29.67 0.63 12.13
N SER A 259 -30.52 1.45 11.52
CA SER A 259 -31.41 1.01 10.44
C SER A 259 -30.63 0.69 9.16
N VAL A 260 -31.19 -0.19 8.34
CA VAL A 260 -30.61 -0.57 7.05
C VAL A 260 -31.61 -0.23 5.96
N THR A 261 -31.28 0.77 5.14
CA THR A 261 -32.15 1.22 4.05
C THR A 261 -32.22 0.18 2.94
N PRO A 262 -33.41 -0.34 2.59
CA PRO A 262 -33.56 -1.27 1.49
C PRO A 262 -33.05 -0.66 0.17
N GLY A 263 -32.30 -1.44 -0.60
CA GLY A 263 -31.80 -1.01 -1.91
C GLY A 263 -30.54 -0.14 -1.86
N MET A 264 -30.03 0.23 -0.68
CA MET A 264 -28.82 1.05 -0.54
C MET A 264 -27.60 0.19 -0.19
N TYR A 265 -26.57 0.26 -1.03
CA TYR A 265 -25.35 -0.53 -0.90
C TYR A 265 -24.11 0.38 -0.98
N ALA A 266 -23.03 0.00 -0.29
CA ALA A 266 -21.74 0.65 -0.46
C ALA A 266 -20.82 -0.23 -1.31
N LEU A 267 -20.05 0.42 -2.19
CA LEU A 267 -19.10 -0.23 -3.10
C LEU A 267 -17.82 0.62 -3.20
N GLY A 268 -16.73 -0.02 -3.60
CA GLY A 268 -15.43 0.64 -3.79
C GLY A 268 -14.82 1.14 -2.48
N LEU A 269 -14.18 2.30 -2.55
CA LEU A 269 -13.37 2.86 -1.45
C LEU A 269 -14.16 3.11 -0.15
N GLN A 270 -15.49 3.26 -0.25
CA GLN A 270 -16.36 3.44 0.92
C GLN A 270 -16.43 2.19 1.81
N LEU A 271 -16.01 1.03 1.31
CA LEU A 271 -15.88 -0.22 2.06
C LEU A 271 -14.52 -0.37 2.77
N SER A 272 -13.67 0.67 2.81
CA SER A 272 -12.34 0.60 3.44
C SER A 272 -12.33 0.32 4.95
N SER A 273 -13.49 0.24 5.59
CA SER A 273 -13.74 -0.17 6.98
C SER A 273 -14.02 -1.68 7.15
N THR A 274 -14.26 -2.40 6.05
CA THR A 274 -14.60 -3.83 6.03
C THR A 274 -13.75 -4.61 5.02
N GLN A 275 -13.31 -3.97 3.94
CA GLN A 275 -12.37 -4.51 2.97
C GLN A 275 -11.04 -3.78 3.11
N TRP A 276 -9.96 -4.56 3.23
CA TRP A 276 -8.62 -4.00 3.28
C TRP A 276 -8.00 -3.84 1.89
N GLY A 277 -7.48 -2.64 1.61
CA GLY A 277 -6.92 -2.22 0.34
C GLY A 277 -7.98 -1.89 -0.72
N GLN A 278 -7.55 -1.30 -1.84
CA GLN A 278 -8.45 -1.09 -2.99
C GLN A 278 -8.92 -2.45 -3.55
N PRO A 279 -10.20 -2.58 -3.96
CA PRO A 279 -10.67 -3.78 -4.62
C PRO A 279 -9.93 -3.93 -5.97
N SER A 280 -8.87 -4.74 -5.98
CA SER A 280 -8.11 -5.08 -7.16
C SER A 280 -8.81 -6.21 -7.89
N ARG A 281 -9.44 -5.87 -9.03
CA ARG A 281 -10.07 -6.72 -10.06
C ARG A 281 -11.17 -7.68 -9.53
N PRO A 282 -12.39 -7.66 -10.12
CA PRO A 282 -13.42 -8.61 -9.73
C PRO A 282 -12.98 -10.04 -10.02
N LYS A 283 -13.23 -10.95 -9.07
CA LYS A 283 -13.32 -12.38 -9.38
C LYS A 283 -14.46 -12.56 -10.42
N PRO A 284 -14.34 -13.46 -11.41
CA PRO A 284 -15.40 -13.70 -12.38
C PRO A 284 -16.74 -13.98 -11.66
N GLY A 285 -17.76 -13.17 -11.94
CA GLY A 285 -19.10 -13.30 -11.34
C GLY A 285 -19.56 -12.15 -10.43
N HIS A 286 -18.73 -11.13 -10.18
CA HIS A 286 -19.13 -9.98 -9.35
C HIS A 286 -19.21 -8.69 -10.18
N PRO A 287 -20.41 -8.12 -10.41
CA PRO A 287 -20.54 -6.83 -11.07
C PRO A 287 -20.04 -5.70 -10.15
N MET A 288 -19.24 -4.78 -10.71
CA MET A 288 -18.88 -3.52 -10.08
C MET A 288 -19.80 -2.41 -10.59
N VAL A 289 -20.38 -1.65 -9.66
CA VAL A 289 -20.88 -0.29 -9.89
C VAL A 289 -20.19 0.59 -8.85
N ALA A 290 -19.37 1.56 -9.26
CA ALA A 290 -18.85 2.55 -8.33
C ALA A 290 -19.95 3.59 -8.08
N ALA A 291 -20.84 3.32 -7.13
CA ALA A 291 -21.84 4.26 -6.63
C ALA A 291 -22.39 3.78 -5.29
N ILE A 292 -22.73 4.71 -4.39
CA ILE A 292 -23.84 4.45 -3.48
C ILE A 292 -25.09 4.55 -4.37
N GLY A 293 -25.58 3.38 -4.80
CA GLY A 293 -26.78 3.29 -5.61
C GLY A 293 -27.98 2.94 -4.74
N VAL A 294 -29.11 3.61 -4.98
CA VAL A 294 -30.43 3.16 -4.51
C VAL A 294 -31.03 2.31 -5.62
N ALA A 295 -31.05 0.99 -5.44
CA ALA A 295 -31.71 0.07 -6.35
C ALA A 295 -33.20 -0.03 -6.01
N ASN A 296 -34.07 0.50 -6.88
CA ASN A 296 -35.51 0.31 -6.80
C ASN A 296 -35.93 -0.90 -7.66
N GLY A 297 -36.37 -2.00 -7.05
CA GLY A 297 -37.01 -3.15 -7.73
C GLY A 297 -36.96 -4.45 -6.92
N PRO A 298 -37.99 -5.33 -6.98
CA PRO A 298 -38.01 -6.57 -6.23
C PRO A 298 -37.22 -7.68 -6.94
N SER A 299 -36.42 -8.42 -6.17
CA SER A 299 -35.82 -9.73 -6.48
C SER A 299 -35.13 -9.91 -7.85
N ALA A 300 -33.79 -9.96 -7.83
CA ALA A 300 -33.03 -10.72 -8.82
C ALA A 300 -32.04 -11.63 -8.08
N THR A 301 -32.44 -12.88 -7.86
CA THR A 301 -31.54 -13.99 -7.56
C THR A 301 -30.66 -14.24 -8.79
N PRO A 302 -29.32 -14.25 -8.69
CA PRO A 302 -28.49 -14.61 -9.83
C PRO A 302 -28.46 -16.13 -9.97
N THR A 303 -29.14 -16.64 -10.99
CA THR A 303 -29.06 -18.04 -11.43
C THR A 303 -27.71 -18.30 -12.11
N LYS A 304 -27.03 -19.37 -11.69
CA LYS A 304 -25.85 -19.92 -12.38
C LYS A 304 -26.30 -20.63 -13.67
N SER A 305 -25.65 -20.34 -14.79
CA SER A 305 -25.58 -21.27 -15.94
C SER A 305 -24.14 -21.31 -16.49
N PRO A 306 -23.64 -22.50 -16.90
CA PRO A 306 -22.24 -22.69 -17.28
C PRO A 306 -22.04 -22.43 -18.79
N GLY A 307 -20.93 -21.77 -19.15
CA GLY A 307 -20.58 -21.49 -20.54
C GLY A 307 -19.06 -21.33 -20.72
N THR A 308 -18.50 -22.29 -21.44
CA THR A 308 -17.12 -22.55 -21.84
C THR A 308 -16.17 -21.40 -22.21
N CYS A 309 -14.92 -21.63 -21.84
CA CYS A 309 -13.62 -21.09 -22.28
C CYS A 309 -13.52 -20.57 -23.74
N SER A 310 -12.90 -19.40 -23.92
CA SER A 310 -12.07 -19.11 -25.09
C SER A 310 -10.99 -18.07 -24.73
N ALA A 311 -9.74 -18.42 -25.02
CA ALA A 311 -8.55 -17.62 -24.83
C ALA A 311 -8.57 -16.37 -25.73
N PHE A 312 -8.20 -15.20 -25.18
CA PHE A 312 -7.85 -14.04 -26.00
C PHE A 312 -6.43 -13.56 -25.67
N ARG A 313 -5.56 -13.77 -26.66
CA ARG A 313 -4.20 -13.25 -26.79
C ARG A 313 -4.18 -11.72 -26.65
N SER A 314 -3.08 -11.22 -26.07
CA SER A 314 -2.74 -9.80 -26.02
C SER A 314 -2.63 -9.21 -27.42
N LYS A 315 -3.32 -8.09 -27.67
CA LYS A 315 -2.96 -7.16 -28.74
C LYS A 315 -2.58 -5.82 -28.10
N ASN A 316 -1.30 -5.48 -28.27
CA ASN A 316 -0.78 -4.12 -28.17
C ASN A 316 -1.48 -3.28 -29.24
N GLU A 317 -2.21 -2.23 -28.84
CA GLU A 317 -2.56 -1.13 -29.74
C GLU A 317 -2.18 0.20 -29.12
N HIS A 318 -1.44 0.97 -29.91
CA HIS A 318 -1.00 2.35 -29.71
C HIS A 318 -2.19 3.28 -29.43
N ILE A 319 -2.13 4.06 -28.34
CA ILE A 319 -3.03 5.19 -28.10
C ILE A 319 -2.25 6.47 -28.46
N PRO A 320 -2.71 7.30 -29.42
CA PRO A 320 -2.07 8.58 -29.74
C PRO A 320 -2.38 9.64 -28.65
N PRO A 321 -1.51 10.66 -28.47
CA PRO A 321 -1.67 11.64 -27.39
C PRO A 321 -2.81 12.62 -27.67
N THR A 322 -3.81 12.65 -26.78
CA THR A 322 -4.87 13.66 -26.77
C THR A 322 -4.31 14.97 -26.20
N ARG A 323 -4.43 16.07 -26.94
CA ARG A 323 -4.13 17.44 -26.48
C ARG A 323 -4.92 17.77 -25.21
N MET A 324 -4.24 18.09 -24.12
CA MET A 324 -4.82 18.77 -22.96
C MET A 324 -5.17 20.22 -23.36
N SER A 325 -6.45 20.55 -23.40
CA SER A 325 -6.91 21.95 -23.45
C SER A 325 -6.85 22.54 -22.05
N MET A 326 -6.01 23.56 -21.85
CA MET A 326 -6.02 24.39 -20.65
C MET A 326 -7.34 25.17 -20.59
N LEU A 327 -8.11 24.99 -19.52
CA LEU A 327 -9.18 25.91 -19.15
C LEU A 327 -8.57 27.08 -18.35
N PRO A 328 -8.96 28.35 -18.63
CA PRO A 328 -8.43 29.49 -17.90
C PRO A 328 -8.95 29.51 -16.46
N ALA A 329 -8.05 29.72 -15.51
CA ALA A 329 -8.39 29.99 -14.12
C ALA A 329 -9.15 31.32 -14.02
N ARG A 330 -10.34 31.29 -13.40
CA ARG A 330 -11.01 32.50 -12.94
C ARG A 330 -10.17 33.11 -11.81
N SER A 331 -9.57 34.26 -12.10
CA SER A 331 -9.23 35.25 -11.10
C SER A 331 -10.54 35.76 -10.51
N ASP A 332 -10.72 35.67 -9.20
CA ASP A 332 -11.25 36.73 -8.34
C ASP A 332 -11.32 36.18 -6.90
N GLU A 333 -11.19 37.10 -5.94
CA GLU A 333 -11.17 36.91 -4.47
C GLU A 333 -9.79 36.71 -3.82
N TRP A 334 -8.97 37.76 -3.93
CA TRP A 334 -8.02 38.14 -2.88
C TRP A 334 -8.27 39.60 -2.49
N THR A 335 -9.03 39.80 -1.43
CA THR A 335 -9.03 40.99 -0.57
C THR A 335 -9.13 40.52 0.87
#